data_AF-A0A8H7HF49-F1
#
_entry.id   AF-A0A8H7HF49-F1
#
_cell.length_a   1.000
_cell.length_b   1.000
_cell.length_c   1.000
_cell.angle_alpha   90.00
_cell.angle_beta   90.00
_cell.angle_gamma   90.00
#
_symmetry.space_group_name_H-M   'P 1'
#
loop_
_entity.id
_entity.type
_entity.pdbx_description
1 polymer ?
#
loop_
_entity_poly.entity_id
_entity_poly.type
_entity_poly.pdbx_seq_one_letter_code
_entity_poly.pdbx_strand_id
1 'polypeptide(L)'
;MHFPHRSANSVCSPDHIPEFLILRAALSRPWRIEEDLSEEIASSRFLTSRRYPHSFVMSNLDETSRPLGGRVALVGTGSRAAMFVRGIVSRPHSQVVAICEPNSVRANYYNELLVQLGAPKVPIYTPDRFKEMLSKEGVETLVVTCVDALHDVYIVPALEAGVRVLTEKPMTTDVDKCRRILETVQRTGQHLTVTFNYRYNPVHELVKRTIAGGKIGKVLSVHFEWLLDTVHGADYFRRWHRQKTNSGGLMVHKSGHHFDLVNWWIDARPVTVAGMGRLAFYGDKAGKEHGWAKDYVRARGESAAKDDPFAIILEDDETLKKIYADAEGEDGYHRDQNVFAPGIGIEDDMAVLVQYNTGATLSYHLTAYSPWEGYRVMFNGSHGRLELEVVESTHRTASDPLTTGGQIHGTAALPNPGHASVKVQRLWEPAQVIPVEYEHGDHGGGDKRMLNVLFGPLPGETFDTGDASKQSADERDGTYALAVGLMANESFKTGKFVTFESLGLGI
;
A
#
# COMPACT_ATOMS: atom_id res chain seq x y z
N MET A 1 28.62 -54.43 39.47
CA MET A 1 27.83 -53.49 38.64
C MET A 1 26.41 -53.45 39.18
N HIS A 2 26.15 -52.59 40.16
CA HIS A 2 24.85 -52.41 40.84
C HIS A 2 24.82 -51.01 41.50
N PHE A 3 23.63 -50.40 41.51
CA PHE A 3 23.22 -49.02 41.92
C PHE A 3 23.63 -48.56 43.34
N PRO A 4 23.54 -47.24 43.71
CA PRO A 4 22.29 -46.67 44.30
C PRO A 4 21.98 -45.14 44.18
N HIS A 5 20.67 -44.83 44.15
CA HIS A 5 19.83 -43.80 44.83
C HIS A 5 20.28 -42.37 45.25
N ARG A 6 19.38 -41.37 44.99
CA ARG A 6 18.54 -40.53 45.93
C ARG A 6 18.12 -39.22 45.20
N SER A 7 16.86 -38.85 44.95
CA SER A 7 15.67 -38.47 45.78
C SER A 7 15.78 -37.15 46.57
N ALA A 8 14.98 -36.13 46.19
CA ALA A 8 14.29 -35.21 47.11
C ALA A 8 13.14 -34.46 46.39
N ASN A 9 11.93 -34.59 46.95
CA ASN A 9 10.72 -33.81 46.65
C ASN A 9 10.75 -32.45 47.36
N SER A 10 10.12 -31.42 46.79
CA SER A 10 9.22 -30.55 47.58
C SER A 10 8.18 -29.88 46.68
N VAL A 11 6.97 -29.78 47.22
CA VAL A 11 5.70 -29.37 46.62
C VAL A 11 5.43 -27.92 47.00
N CYS A 12 4.90 -27.10 46.09
CA CYS A 12 3.86 -26.10 46.40
C CYS A 12 3.22 -25.52 45.12
N SER A 13 1.93 -25.24 45.24
CA SER A 13 0.87 -25.06 44.24
C SER A 13 0.77 -23.67 43.58
N PRO A 14 -0.01 -23.52 42.49
CA PRO A 14 -0.26 -22.26 41.80
C PRO A 14 -1.62 -21.65 42.17
N ASP A 15 -1.65 -20.39 42.58
CA ASP A 15 -2.87 -19.60 42.72
C ASP A 15 -2.54 -18.10 42.56
N HIS A 16 -2.99 -17.46 41.48
CA HIS A 16 -3.86 -16.26 41.50
C HIS A 16 -3.97 -15.59 40.11
N ILE A 17 -5.23 -15.54 39.65
CA ILE A 17 -5.80 -14.80 38.51
C ILE A 17 -6.03 -13.32 38.96
N PRO A 18 -6.34 -12.33 38.08
CA PRO A 18 -7.76 -12.19 37.68
C PRO A 18 -8.00 -11.74 36.22
N GLU A 19 -8.91 -12.47 35.57
CA GLU A 19 -9.77 -12.01 34.48
C GLU A 19 -10.71 -10.90 34.98
N PHE A 20 -11.10 -9.98 34.08
CA PHE A 20 -12.36 -9.24 34.21
C PHE A 20 -13.15 -9.30 32.90
N LEU A 21 -14.35 -9.87 33.03
CA LEU A 21 -15.43 -10.05 32.07
C LEU A 21 -16.36 -8.82 32.06
N ILE A 22 -17.40 -8.87 31.20
CA ILE A 22 -18.66 -8.08 31.14
C ILE A 22 -18.63 -7.03 29.99
N LEU A 23 -19.48 -7.05 28.94
CA LEU A 23 -20.93 -7.25 28.87
C LEU A 23 -21.38 -7.76 27.48
N ARG A 24 -22.10 -8.90 27.43
CA ARG A 24 -22.98 -9.32 26.33
C ARG A 24 -24.38 -9.52 26.94
N ALA A 25 -25.41 -8.85 26.42
CA ALA A 25 -26.79 -9.36 26.37
C ALA A 25 -27.76 -8.37 25.68
N ALA A 26 -28.72 -8.97 24.95
CA ALA A 26 -29.95 -8.42 24.35
C ALA A 26 -29.74 -7.61 23.04
N LEU A 27 -30.39 -7.89 21.91
CA LEU A 27 -31.77 -8.34 21.70
C LEU A 27 -31.91 -9.23 20.45
N SER A 28 -32.67 -10.31 20.61
CA SER A 28 -33.24 -11.16 19.58
C SER A 28 -34.54 -10.57 19.02
N ARG A 29 -34.70 -10.50 17.69
CA ARG A 29 -35.98 -10.67 16.96
C ARG A 29 -35.74 -10.88 15.44
N PRO A 30 -36.43 -11.83 14.80
CA PRO A 30 -36.22 -12.19 13.39
C PRO A 30 -37.03 -11.30 12.45
N TRP A 31 -36.44 -10.90 11.33
CA TRP A 31 -37.14 -10.33 10.19
C TRP A 31 -37.19 -11.35 9.05
N ARG A 32 -38.41 -11.81 8.74
CA ARG A 32 -38.78 -12.46 7.47
C ARG A 32 -39.19 -11.36 6.51
N ILE A 33 -38.68 -11.35 5.29
CA ILE A 33 -39.40 -10.85 4.12
C ILE A 33 -39.16 -11.84 2.97
N GLU A 34 -40.27 -12.14 2.30
CA GLU A 34 -40.53 -13.17 1.32
C GLU A 34 -39.88 -12.87 -0.04
N GLU A 35 -39.73 -13.95 -0.80
CA GLU A 35 -39.46 -14.00 -2.24
C GLU A 35 -40.53 -13.19 -3.00
N ASP A 36 -40.12 -12.44 -4.02
CA ASP A 36 -40.93 -12.35 -5.23
C ASP A 36 -40.06 -12.22 -6.48
N LEU A 37 -40.26 -13.18 -7.37
CA LEU A 37 -39.69 -13.30 -8.71
C LEU A 37 -40.67 -12.67 -9.69
N SER A 38 -40.24 -11.72 -10.51
CA SER A 38 -40.83 -11.59 -11.85
C SER A 38 -39.91 -10.86 -12.83
N GLU A 39 -39.86 -11.45 -14.01
CA GLU A 39 -39.20 -11.12 -15.26
C GLU A 39 -39.40 -9.67 -15.74
N GLU A 40 -38.42 -9.10 -16.47
CA GLU A 40 -38.71 -8.62 -17.84
C GLU A 40 -37.45 -8.39 -18.69
N ILE A 41 -37.62 -8.68 -19.98
CA ILE A 41 -36.65 -8.87 -21.04
C ILE A 41 -36.52 -7.60 -21.91
N ALA A 42 -35.30 -7.33 -22.38
CA ALA A 42 -34.90 -6.62 -23.60
C ALA A 42 -35.40 -5.18 -23.88
N SER A 43 -34.45 -4.29 -24.18
CA SER A 43 -34.19 -3.89 -25.58
C SER A 43 -32.98 -2.96 -25.69
N SER A 44 -32.12 -3.25 -26.67
CA SER A 44 -31.07 -2.35 -27.13
C SER A 44 -31.67 -1.26 -28.00
N ARG A 45 -31.16 -0.02 -27.88
CA ARG A 45 -31.26 0.99 -28.95
C ARG A 45 -30.08 1.95 -28.86
N PHE A 46 -29.35 2.01 -29.97
CA PHE A 46 -28.35 3.00 -30.32
C PHE A 46 -28.90 4.42 -30.12
N LEU A 47 -28.11 5.32 -29.52
CA LEU A 47 -28.31 6.75 -29.61
C LEU A 47 -26.99 7.46 -29.95
N THR A 48 -27.03 8.08 -31.11
CA THR A 48 -26.03 8.96 -31.72
C THR A 48 -25.91 10.31 -31.01
N SER A 49 -24.75 10.91 -31.20
CA SER A 49 -24.28 12.24 -30.77
C SER A 49 -25.34 13.34 -30.52
N ARG A 50 -25.20 14.02 -29.37
CA ARG A 50 -25.72 15.38 -29.14
C ARG A 50 -24.59 16.29 -28.64
N ARG A 51 -24.38 17.39 -29.36
CA ARG A 51 -23.57 18.55 -28.93
C ARG A 51 -24.33 19.29 -27.83
N TYR A 52 -23.63 19.69 -26.77
CA TYR A 52 -24.16 20.56 -25.71
C TYR A 52 -23.72 22.03 -25.93
N PRO A 53 -24.62 23.02 -25.77
CA PRO A 53 -24.25 24.43 -25.74
C PRO A 53 -23.82 24.89 -24.33
N HIS A 54 -23.01 25.95 -24.31
CA HIS A 54 -22.39 26.56 -23.13
C HIS A 54 -23.36 27.16 -22.10
N SER A 55 -22.98 26.99 -20.83
CA SER A 55 -23.04 27.91 -19.67
C SER A 55 -23.47 27.14 -18.40
N PHE A 56 -22.48 26.62 -17.66
CA PHE A 56 -22.71 25.96 -16.38
C PHE A 56 -22.34 26.92 -15.25
N VAL A 57 -23.34 27.29 -14.45
CA VAL A 57 -23.19 28.06 -13.22
C VAL A 57 -22.59 27.12 -12.17
N MET A 58 -21.42 27.47 -11.62
CA MET A 58 -20.73 26.73 -10.56
C MET A 58 -21.46 26.88 -9.21
N SER A 59 -22.58 26.18 -9.02
CA SER A 59 -23.15 26.00 -7.69
C SER A 59 -23.68 24.57 -7.56
N ASN A 60 -23.06 23.81 -6.64
CA ASN A 60 -23.27 22.40 -6.30
C ASN A 60 -22.37 21.40 -7.04
N LEU A 61 -21.05 21.56 -6.89
CA LEU A 61 -20.15 20.41 -6.94
C LEU A 61 -20.32 19.64 -5.62
N ASP A 62 -20.51 18.33 -5.70
CA ASP A 62 -20.60 17.41 -4.55
C ASP A 62 -19.43 17.66 -3.60
N GLU A 63 -19.66 17.78 -2.30
CA GLU A 63 -18.64 18.16 -1.30
C GLU A 63 -17.49 17.14 -1.25
N THR A 64 -17.76 15.91 -1.72
CA THR A 64 -16.79 14.81 -1.93
C THR A 64 -15.82 15.07 -3.09
N SER A 65 -16.20 15.88 -4.09
CA SER A 65 -15.43 16.16 -5.31
C SER A 65 -14.41 17.29 -5.17
N ARG A 66 -14.42 18.04 -4.06
CA ARG A 66 -13.41 19.07 -3.78
C ARG A 66 -12.07 18.40 -3.42
N PRO A 67 -10.93 18.93 -3.88
CA PRO A 67 -9.62 18.46 -3.43
C PRO A 67 -9.54 18.39 -1.90
N LEU A 68 -8.78 17.43 -1.40
CA LEU A 68 -8.31 17.41 -0.02
C LEU A 68 -7.48 18.67 0.28
N GLY A 69 -7.28 18.99 1.55
CA GLY A 69 -6.51 20.17 1.94
C GLY A 69 -7.07 20.87 3.16
N GLY A 70 -6.95 22.20 3.19
CA GLY A 70 -7.36 23.01 4.32
C GLY A 70 -6.43 22.82 5.52
N ARG A 71 -6.98 22.55 6.70
CA ARG A 71 -6.21 22.29 7.93
C ARG A 71 -5.84 20.81 8.00
N VAL A 72 -4.60 20.48 7.64
CA VAL A 72 -4.14 19.09 7.49
C VAL A 72 -3.32 18.65 8.71
N ALA A 73 -3.67 17.50 9.29
CA ALA A 73 -2.86 16.84 10.31
C ALA A 73 -2.18 15.59 9.74
N LEU A 74 -1.01 15.25 10.28
CA LEU A 74 -0.23 14.07 9.90
C LEU A 74 -0.21 13.06 11.05
N VAL A 75 -0.40 11.78 10.74
CA VAL A 75 -0.13 10.67 11.67
C VAL A 75 0.97 9.80 11.12
N GLY A 76 2.02 9.61 11.92
CA GLY A 76 3.23 8.93 11.51
C GLY A 76 4.13 9.84 10.68
N THR A 77 5.39 9.92 11.07
CA THR A 77 6.41 10.76 10.45
C THR A 77 7.63 9.92 10.02
N GLY A 78 7.35 8.78 9.38
CA GLY A 78 8.36 8.02 8.64
C GLY A 78 8.73 8.71 7.32
N SER A 79 9.62 8.12 6.52
CA SER A 79 10.10 8.74 5.27
C SER A 79 8.98 9.08 4.27
N ARG A 80 7.87 8.33 4.26
CA ARG A 80 6.74 8.55 3.35
C ARG A 80 6.00 9.87 3.60
N ALA A 81 5.99 10.38 4.82
CA ALA A 81 5.31 11.63 5.17
C ALA A 81 5.88 12.85 4.43
N ALA A 82 7.17 12.83 4.05
CA ALA A 82 7.85 13.93 3.35
C ALA A 82 7.17 14.32 2.03
N MET A 83 6.70 13.33 1.27
CA MET A 83 5.98 13.57 0.01
C MET A 83 4.70 14.39 0.27
N PHE A 84 3.90 13.99 1.26
CA PHE A 84 2.66 14.70 1.59
C PHE A 84 2.93 16.08 2.19
N VAL A 85 3.92 16.22 3.08
CA VAL A 85 4.29 17.52 3.66
C VAL A 85 4.67 18.52 2.58
N ARG A 86 5.56 18.12 1.65
CA ARG A 86 5.96 18.96 0.52
C ARG A 86 4.77 19.29 -0.37
N GLY A 87 3.92 18.30 -0.65
CA GLY A 87 2.69 18.48 -1.40
C GLY A 87 1.75 19.50 -0.76
N ILE A 88 1.47 19.37 0.53
CA ILE A 88 0.57 20.26 1.29
C ILE A 88 1.11 21.69 1.32
N VAL A 89 2.38 21.88 1.70
CA VAL A 89 2.98 23.22 1.85
C VAL A 89 3.09 23.96 0.53
N SER A 90 3.26 23.24 -0.58
CA SER A 90 3.32 23.85 -1.92
C SER A 90 1.99 24.45 -2.41
N ARG A 91 0.89 24.27 -1.67
CA ARG A 91 -0.47 24.65 -2.10
C ARG A 91 -1.10 25.66 -1.13
N PRO A 92 -1.48 26.86 -1.59
CA PRO A 92 -1.89 27.96 -0.70
C PRO A 92 -3.20 27.72 0.04
N HIS A 93 -4.04 26.79 -0.43
CA HIS A 93 -5.30 26.42 0.22
C HIS A 93 -5.15 25.33 1.30
N SER A 94 -3.92 24.90 1.58
CA SER A 94 -3.63 23.87 2.57
C SER A 94 -2.52 24.30 3.51
N GLN A 95 -2.58 23.84 4.75
CA GLN A 95 -1.53 24.03 5.75
C GLN A 95 -1.47 22.82 6.67
N VAL A 96 -0.26 22.44 7.05
CA VAL A 96 -0.09 21.48 8.14
C VAL A 96 -0.39 22.20 9.46
N VAL A 97 -1.23 21.61 10.30
CA VAL A 97 -1.65 22.21 11.59
C VAL A 97 -1.24 21.39 12.80
N ALA A 98 -0.92 20.11 12.62
CA ALA A 98 -0.51 19.23 13.71
C ALA A 98 0.22 17.98 13.20
N ILE A 99 1.06 17.41 14.07
CA ILE A 99 1.73 16.13 13.87
C ILE A 99 1.37 15.20 15.03
N CYS A 100 0.94 13.98 14.73
CA CYS A 100 0.77 12.91 15.70
C CYS A 100 1.84 11.84 15.50
N GLU A 101 2.76 11.73 16.46
CA GLU A 101 3.90 10.83 16.42
C GLU A 101 4.38 10.54 17.85
N PRO A 102 4.57 9.25 18.24
CA PRO A 102 5.12 8.92 19.55
C PRO A 102 6.61 9.30 19.71
N ASN A 103 7.38 9.33 18.63
CA ASN A 103 8.80 9.68 18.62
C ASN A 103 9.02 11.19 18.34
N SER A 104 9.46 11.93 19.35
CA SER A 104 9.66 13.36 19.30
C SER A 104 10.79 13.77 18.36
N VAL A 105 11.86 12.96 18.23
CA VAL A 105 12.96 13.21 17.29
C VAL A 105 12.45 13.21 15.85
N ARG A 106 11.67 12.19 15.48
CA ARG A 106 11.03 12.11 14.15
C ARG A 106 10.06 13.27 13.91
N ALA A 107 9.20 13.58 14.87
CA ALA A 107 8.27 14.69 14.75
C ALA A 107 8.97 16.05 14.57
N ASN A 108 10.07 16.28 15.30
CA ASN A 108 10.85 17.51 15.22
C ASN A 108 11.55 17.69 13.88
N TYR A 109 12.06 16.62 13.26
CA TYR A 109 12.58 16.67 11.88
C TYR A 109 11.56 17.27 10.91
N TYR A 110 10.28 16.89 11.04
CA TYR A 110 9.22 17.43 10.18
C TYR A 110 8.87 18.87 10.50
N ASN A 111 8.97 19.30 11.75
CA ASN A 111 8.87 20.73 12.09
C ASN A 111 10.02 21.55 11.49
N GLU A 112 11.24 21.00 11.42
CA GLU A 112 12.36 21.64 10.71
C GLU A 112 12.11 21.70 9.20
N LEU A 113 11.59 20.62 8.62
CA LEU A 113 11.21 20.57 7.21
C LEU A 113 10.13 21.61 6.87
N LEU A 114 9.11 21.78 7.73
CA LEU A 114 8.09 22.81 7.55
C LEU A 114 8.72 24.22 7.48
N VAL A 115 9.62 24.54 8.42
CA VAL A 115 10.33 25.83 8.42
C VAL A 115 11.16 26.03 7.16
N GLN A 116 11.88 24.99 6.70
CA GLN A 116 12.65 25.04 5.45
C GLN A 116 11.76 25.30 4.22
N LEU A 117 10.52 24.83 4.24
CA LEU A 117 9.53 25.04 3.19
C LEU A 117 8.74 26.34 3.33
N GLY A 118 9.04 27.18 4.34
CA GLY A 118 8.35 28.44 4.58
C GLY A 118 7.02 28.33 5.34
N ALA A 119 6.75 27.17 5.97
CA ALA A 119 5.61 26.95 6.85
C ALA A 119 6.00 27.06 8.35
N PRO A 120 5.08 27.44 9.25
CA PRO A 120 5.37 27.49 10.67
C PRO A 120 5.54 26.09 11.28
N LYS A 121 6.25 26.02 12.42
CA LYS A 121 6.20 24.83 13.28
C LYS A 121 4.79 24.61 13.80
N VAL A 122 4.42 23.35 13.99
CA VAL A 122 3.10 22.92 14.45
C VAL A 122 3.21 22.13 15.77
N PRO A 123 2.13 22.09 16.57
CA PRO A 123 2.10 21.26 17.77
C PRO A 123 2.26 19.77 17.44
N ILE A 124 2.99 19.08 18.31
CA ILE A 124 3.21 17.62 18.27
C ILE A 124 2.32 16.97 19.33
N TYR A 125 1.58 15.94 18.95
CA TYR A 125 0.69 15.16 19.80
C TYR A 125 1.16 13.70 19.87
N THR A 126 1.09 13.11 21.05
CA THR A 126 1.27 11.67 21.24
C THR A 126 -0.01 10.91 20.84
N PRO A 127 0.07 9.60 20.53
CA PRO A 127 -1.09 8.81 20.09
C PRO A 127 -2.32 8.86 21.02
N ASP A 128 -2.10 8.91 22.34
CA ASP A 128 -3.16 8.99 23.35
C ASP A 128 -3.94 10.32 23.31
N ARG A 129 -3.36 11.36 22.70
CA ARG A 129 -3.98 12.67 22.52
C ARG A 129 -4.48 12.92 21.10
N PHE A 130 -4.54 11.87 20.27
CA PHE A 130 -4.97 11.99 18.87
C PHE A 130 -6.37 12.62 18.72
N LYS A 131 -7.37 12.18 19.51
CA LYS A 131 -8.73 12.76 19.44
C LYS A 131 -8.77 14.23 19.88
N GLU A 132 -7.95 14.61 20.86
CA GLU A 132 -7.80 16.01 21.26
C GLU A 132 -7.27 16.84 20.08
N MET A 133 -6.21 16.36 19.42
CA MET A 133 -5.60 17.01 18.25
C MET A 133 -6.63 17.33 17.16
N LEU A 134 -7.50 16.36 16.81
CA LEU A 134 -8.52 16.56 15.78
C LEU A 134 -9.40 17.79 16.06
N SER A 135 -9.90 17.89 17.30
CA SER A 135 -10.83 18.96 17.71
C SER A 135 -10.13 20.29 17.97
N LYS A 136 -9.03 20.28 18.73
CA LYS A 136 -8.33 21.50 19.17
C LYS A 136 -7.66 22.23 18.02
N GLU A 137 -7.14 21.48 17.06
CA GLU A 137 -6.46 22.06 15.90
C GLU A 137 -7.43 22.27 14.72
N GLY A 138 -8.72 21.96 14.87
CA GLY A 138 -9.73 22.12 13.82
C GLY A 138 -9.32 21.40 12.54
N VAL A 139 -8.96 20.12 12.66
CA VAL A 139 -8.45 19.33 11.54
C VAL A 139 -9.57 19.08 10.53
N GLU A 140 -9.31 19.36 9.25
CA GLU A 140 -10.24 19.11 8.14
C GLU A 140 -9.85 17.89 7.32
N THR A 141 -8.54 17.63 7.20
CA THR A 141 -7.97 16.48 6.50
C THR A 141 -6.93 15.80 7.38
N LEU A 142 -6.97 14.47 7.46
CA LEU A 142 -5.96 13.65 8.09
C LEU A 142 -5.16 12.88 7.03
N VAL A 143 -3.83 12.90 7.13
CA VAL A 143 -2.95 12.01 6.35
C VAL A 143 -2.34 10.95 7.26
N VAL A 144 -2.58 9.68 6.97
CA VAL A 144 -2.10 8.53 7.74
C VAL A 144 -0.94 7.85 7.01
N THR A 145 0.26 7.87 7.60
CA THR A 145 1.48 7.24 7.06
C THR A 145 2.26 6.45 8.11
N CYS A 146 1.57 6.00 9.16
CA CYS A 146 2.15 5.21 10.24
C CYS A 146 2.33 3.72 9.85
N VAL A 147 2.56 2.85 10.82
CA VAL A 147 2.66 1.39 10.58
C VAL A 147 1.31 0.87 10.10
N ASP A 148 1.29 0.07 9.02
CA ASP A 148 0.05 -0.38 8.34
C ASP A 148 -1.00 -0.94 9.30
N ALA A 149 -0.57 -1.75 10.27
CA ALA A 149 -1.45 -2.39 11.23
C ALA A 149 -2.14 -1.43 12.21
N LEU A 150 -1.74 -0.16 12.24
CA LEU A 150 -2.32 0.88 13.09
C LEU A 150 -3.23 1.84 12.32
N HIS A 151 -3.37 1.69 11.00
CA HIS A 151 -4.15 2.63 10.19
C HIS A 151 -5.59 2.79 10.69
N ASP A 152 -6.27 1.69 11.05
CA ASP A 152 -7.66 1.73 11.52
C ASP A 152 -7.84 2.51 12.83
N VAL A 153 -6.82 2.48 13.71
CA VAL A 153 -6.80 3.21 14.98
C VAL A 153 -6.93 4.71 14.79
N TYR A 154 -6.47 5.22 13.64
CA TYR A 154 -6.54 6.65 13.31
C TYR A 154 -7.63 6.97 12.30
N ILE A 155 -7.87 6.08 11.31
CA ILE A 155 -8.92 6.25 10.30
C ILE A 155 -10.30 6.32 10.98
N VAL A 156 -10.65 5.34 11.82
CA VAL A 156 -11.99 5.24 12.42
C VAL A 156 -12.35 6.49 13.22
N PRO A 157 -11.59 6.91 14.24
CA PRO A 157 -11.94 8.11 15.01
C PRO A 157 -11.89 9.41 14.21
N ALA A 158 -11.11 9.49 13.12
CA ALA A 158 -11.12 10.66 12.25
C ALA A 158 -12.42 10.75 11.43
N LEU A 159 -12.87 9.64 10.84
CA LEU A 159 -14.15 9.57 10.15
C LEU A 159 -15.33 9.87 11.11
N GLU A 160 -15.27 9.38 12.35
CA GLU A 160 -16.26 9.71 13.39
C GLU A 160 -16.31 11.19 13.75
N ALA A 161 -15.17 11.88 13.66
CA ALA A 161 -15.06 13.32 13.87
C ALA A 161 -15.46 14.16 12.64
N GLY A 162 -15.86 13.52 11.54
CA GLY A 162 -16.18 14.21 10.28
C GLY A 162 -14.95 14.74 9.54
N VAL A 163 -13.76 14.23 9.87
CA VAL A 163 -12.49 14.61 9.23
C VAL A 163 -12.30 13.77 7.97
N ARG A 164 -11.89 14.40 6.85
CA ARG A 164 -11.57 13.69 5.60
C ARG A 164 -10.28 12.92 5.79
N VAL A 165 -10.22 11.67 5.35
CA VAL A 165 -9.05 10.81 5.57
C VAL A 165 -8.37 10.44 4.26
N LEU A 166 -7.05 10.69 4.21
CA LEU A 166 -6.13 10.14 3.23
C LEU A 166 -5.22 9.15 3.94
N THR A 167 -5.25 7.88 3.56
CA THR A 167 -4.38 6.86 4.14
C THR A 167 -3.39 6.33 3.13
N GLU A 168 -2.15 6.13 3.57
CA GLU A 168 -1.23 5.28 2.82
C GLU A 168 -1.79 3.88 2.67
N LYS A 169 -1.41 3.24 1.56
CA LYS A 169 -1.67 1.81 1.35
C LYS A 169 -0.73 0.97 2.22
N PRO A 170 -1.17 -0.23 2.62
CA PRO A 170 -2.53 -0.76 2.46
C PRO A 170 -3.50 -0.01 3.38
N MET A 171 -4.80 -0.04 3.07
CA MET A 171 -5.81 0.62 3.92
C MET A 171 -5.75 0.11 5.37
N THR A 172 -5.47 -1.18 5.55
CA THR A 172 -5.15 -1.83 6.83
C THR A 172 -4.55 -3.22 6.56
N THR A 173 -4.38 -4.07 7.58
CA THR A 173 -3.66 -5.36 7.47
C THR A 173 -4.49 -6.60 7.80
N ASP A 174 -5.72 -6.46 8.27
CA ASP A 174 -6.58 -7.60 8.59
C ASP A 174 -8.08 -7.33 8.34
N VAL A 175 -8.85 -8.43 8.35
CA VAL A 175 -10.29 -8.43 8.04
C VAL A 175 -11.08 -7.64 9.07
N ASP A 176 -10.76 -7.76 10.36
CA ASP A 176 -11.56 -7.13 11.42
C ASP A 176 -11.34 -5.61 11.45
N LYS A 177 -10.11 -5.16 11.21
CA LYS A 177 -9.78 -3.75 10.99
C LYS A 177 -10.49 -3.19 9.76
N CYS A 178 -10.47 -3.93 8.65
CA CYS A 178 -11.14 -3.52 7.42
C CYS A 178 -12.65 -3.38 7.65
N ARG A 179 -13.27 -4.35 8.34
CA ARG A 179 -14.68 -4.29 8.72
C ARG A 179 -14.99 -3.07 9.57
N ARG A 180 -14.18 -2.76 10.59
CA ARG A 180 -14.37 -1.55 11.42
C ARG A 180 -14.35 -0.26 10.60
N ILE A 181 -13.45 -0.16 9.62
CA ILE A 181 -13.38 0.99 8.72
C ILE A 181 -14.66 1.08 7.88
N LEU A 182 -15.07 -0.02 7.24
CA LEU A 182 -16.27 -0.06 6.38
C LEU A 182 -17.56 0.24 7.16
N GLU A 183 -17.72 -0.34 8.35
CA GLU A 183 -18.87 -0.05 9.24
C GLU A 183 -18.88 1.42 9.67
N THR A 184 -17.70 2.03 9.87
CA THR A 184 -17.59 3.45 10.21
C THR A 184 -17.98 4.32 9.02
N VAL A 185 -17.46 4.05 7.83
CA VAL A 185 -17.87 4.71 6.58
C VAL A 185 -19.39 4.66 6.40
N GLN A 186 -19.99 3.47 6.56
CA GLN A 186 -21.43 3.28 6.44
C GLN A 186 -22.22 4.11 7.48
N ARG A 187 -21.74 4.15 8.72
CA ARG A 187 -22.42 4.84 9.83
C ARG A 187 -22.29 6.36 9.75
N THR A 188 -21.15 6.88 9.33
CA THR A 188 -20.88 8.33 9.32
C THR A 188 -21.23 8.97 7.99
N GLY A 189 -21.34 8.19 6.90
CA GLY A 189 -21.48 8.69 5.54
C GLY A 189 -20.22 9.38 5.00
N GLN A 190 -19.09 9.27 5.72
CA GLN A 190 -17.80 9.81 5.30
C GLN A 190 -17.08 8.80 4.41
N HIS A 191 -16.24 9.29 3.50
CA HIS A 191 -15.38 8.47 2.65
C HIS A 191 -13.92 8.66 3.00
N LEU A 192 -13.07 7.69 2.63
CA LEU A 192 -11.62 7.81 2.75
C LEU A 192 -10.94 7.60 1.39
N THR A 193 -9.75 8.18 1.23
CA THR A 193 -8.93 7.99 0.05
C THR A 193 -7.73 7.10 0.39
N VAL A 194 -7.50 6.05 -0.41
CA VAL A 194 -6.33 5.16 -0.29
C VAL A 194 -5.31 5.54 -1.37
N THR A 195 -4.05 5.75 -1.00
CA THR A 195 -3.04 6.29 -1.92
C THR A 195 -2.41 5.22 -2.84
N PHE A 196 -3.20 4.67 -3.75
CA PHE A 196 -2.67 3.85 -4.85
C PHE A 196 -2.06 4.73 -5.95
N ASN A 197 -0.88 5.29 -5.65
CA ASN A 197 -0.14 6.20 -6.52
C ASN A 197 0.12 5.67 -7.95
N TYR A 198 0.19 4.35 -8.12
CA TYR A 198 0.34 3.73 -9.44
C TYR A 198 -0.82 3.99 -10.42
N ARG A 199 -2.04 4.28 -9.95
CA ARG A 199 -3.15 4.67 -10.86
C ARG A 199 -2.84 5.95 -11.63
N TYR A 200 -1.99 6.82 -11.07
CA TYR A 200 -1.64 8.13 -11.64
C TYR A 200 -0.43 8.09 -12.59
N ASN A 201 0.25 6.96 -12.71
CA ASN A 201 1.34 6.79 -13.66
C ASN A 201 0.78 6.83 -15.12
N PRO A 202 1.32 7.66 -16.03
CA PRO A 202 0.84 7.79 -17.41
C PRO A 202 0.82 6.47 -18.19
N VAL A 203 1.78 5.57 -17.95
CA VAL A 203 1.86 4.25 -18.59
C VAL A 203 0.70 3.36 -18.14
N HIS A 204 0.38 3.38 -16.85
CA HIS A 204 -0.75 2.61 -16.31
C HIS A 204 -2.10 3.15 -16.78
N GLU A 205 -2.24 4.48 -16.88
CA GLU A 205 -3.42 5.11 -17.45
C GLU A 205 -3.57 4.79 -18.95
N LEU A 206 -2.46 4.74 -19.70
CA LEU A 206 -2.47 4.31 -21.09
C LEU A 206 -3.01 2.87 -21.22
N VAL A 207 -2.57 1.94 -20.36
CA VAL A 207 -3.10 0.57 -20.30
C VAL A 207 -4.60 0.57 -19.99
N LYS A 208 -5.03 1.31 -18.96
CA LYS A 208 -6.46 1.44 -18.60
C LYS A 208 -7.29 1.92 -19.79
N ARG A 209 -6.88 3.02 -20.44
CA ARG A 209 -7.59 3.60 -21.60
C ARG A 209 -7.59 2.64 -22.80
N THR A 210 -6.51 1.89 -23.02
CA THR A 210 -6.42 0.91 -24.11
C THR A 210 -7.41 -0.25 -23.91
N ILE A 211 -7.51 -0.77 -22.68
CA ILE A 211 -8.47 -1.82 -22.33
C ILE A 211 -9.90 -1.27 -22.40
N ALA A 212 -10.18 -0.13 -21.75
CA ALA A 212 -11.51 0.49 -21.74
C ALA A 212 -11.99 0.90 -23.13
N GLY A 213 -11.07 1.27 -24.03
CA GLY A 213 -11.34 1.54 -25.44
C GLY A 213 -11.66 0.30 -26.28
N GLY A 214 -11.69 -0.90 -25.68
CA GLY A 214 -12.12 -2.14 -26.32
C GLY A 214 -11.12 -2.73 -27.31
N LYS A 215 -9.86 -2.27 -27.32
CA LYS A 215 -8.84 -2.68 -28.32
C LYS A 215 -8.60 -4.19 -28.35
N ILE A 216 -8.76 -4.86 -27.20
CA ILE A 216 -8.60 -6.32 -27.05
C ILE A 216 -9.93 -7.05 -26.77
N GLY A 217 -11.08 -6.37 -26.83
CA GLY A 217 -12.37 -6.95 -26.45
C GLY A 217 -12.51 -7.19 -24.94
N LYS A 218 -13.29 -8.20 -24.54
CA LYS A 218 -13.47 -8.56 -23.13
C LYS A 218 -12.20 -9.24 -22.61
N VAL A 219 -11.64 -8.78 -21.48
CA VAL A 219 -10.50 -9.45 -20.82
C VAL A 219 -10.94 -10.80 -20.27
N LEU A 220 -10.18 -11.85 -20.60
CA LEU A 220 -10.44 -13.24 -20.21
C LEU A 220 -9.39 -13.76 -19.21
N SER A 221 -8.12 -13.37 -19.39
CA SER A 221 -7.08 -13.69 -18.42
C SER A 221 -5.98 -12.63 -18.36
N VAL A 222 -5.31 -12.56 -17.21
CA VAL A 222 -4.18 -11.68 -16.93
C VAL A 222 -3.01 -12.52 -16.42
N HIS A 223 -1.83 -12.28 -16.94
CA HIS A 223 -0.57 -12.80 -16.41
C HIS A 223 0.23 -11.62 -15.88
N PHE A 224 0.74 -11.73 -14.65
CA PHE A 224 1.45 -10.65 -14.00
C PHE A 224 2.65 -11.19 -13.21
N GLU A 225 3.84 -10.81 -13.62
CA GLU A 225 5.09 -11.08 -12.90
C GLU A 225 5.64 -9.75 -12.37
N TRP A 226 5.92 -9.68 -11.07
CA TRP A 226 6.61 -8.56 -10.46
C TRP A 226 7.93 -9.01 -9.84
N LEU A 227 9.00 -8.28 -10.15
CA LEU A 227 10.35 -8.55 -9.70
C LEU A 227 10.86 -7.35 -8.93
N LEU A 228 11.13 -7.53 -7.64
CA LEU A 228 11.90 -6.58 -6.85
C LEU A 228 13.34 -7.02 -6.83
N ASP A 229 14.24 -6.05 -7.01
CA ASP A 229 15.65 -6.33 -6.87
C ASP A 229 16.06 -6.58 -5.41
N THR A 230 17.34 -6.91 -5.21
CA THR A 230 17.91 -7.18 -3.89
C THR A 230 18.11 -5.94 -3.01
N VAL A 231 17.82 -4.73 -3.49
CA VAL A 231 17.87 -3.49 -2.69
C VAL A 231 16.47 -3.15 -2.19
N HIS A 232 15.51 -2.98 -3.11
CA HIS A 232 14.11 -2.70 -2.79
C HIS A 232 13.49 -3.88 -2.04
N GLY A 233 13.68 -5.10 -2.54
CA GLY A 233 13.20 -6.32 -1.90
C GLY A 233 13.68 -6.43 -0.46
N ALA A 234 14.98 -6.27 -0.24
CA ALA A 234 15.61 -6.40 1.07
C ALA A 234 15.12 -5.38 2.10
N ASP A 235 14.62 -4.22 1.70
CA ASP A 235 14.10 -3.21 2.64
C ASP A 235 12.83 -3.65 3.37
N TYR A 236 12.05 -4.56 2.78
CA TYR A 236 10.91 -5.16 3.48
C TYR A 236 11.32 -6.10 4.61
N PHE A 237 12.54 -6.64 4.58
CA PHE A 237 13.01 -7.68 5.50
C PHE A 237 13.89 -7.14 6.64
N ARG A 238 14.33 -5.88 6.57
CA ARG A 238 15.18 -5.21 7.59
C ARG A 238 14.44 -4.33 8.59
N ARG A 239 13.14 -4.11 8.38
CA ARG A 239 12.31 -3.18 9.16
C ARG A 239 11.02 -3.84 9.63
N TRP A 240 10.14 -3.09 10.29
CA TRP A 240 8.88 -3.62 10.85
C TRP A 240 8.01 -4.42 9.88
N HIS A 241 8.18 -4.20 8.56
CA HIS A 241 7.46 -4.92 7.51
C HIS A 241 7.71 -6.43 7.52
N ARG A 242 8.87 -6.86 8.03
CA ARG A 242 9.27 -8.27 8.16
C ARG A 242 8.34 -9.08 9.07
N GLN A 243 7.51 -8.39 9.86
CA GLN A 243 6.51 -8.98 10.74
C GLN A 243 5.12 -8.89 10.10
N LYS A 244 4.51 -10.04 9.82
CA LYS A 244 3.17 -10.11 9.22
C LYS A 244 2.10 -9.43 10.09
N THR A 245 2.30 -9.39 11.42
CA THR A 245 1.42 -8.65 12.35
C THR A 245 1.41 -7.14 12.12
N ASN A 246 2.49 -6.58 11.55
CA ASN A 246 2.63 -5.14 11.31
C ASN A 246 2.23 -4.75 9.90
N SER A 247 2.42 -5.62 8.90
CA SER A 247 2.27 -5.30 7.47
C SER A 247 1.23 -6.13 6.71
N GLY A 248 0.77 -7.26 7.28
CA GLY A 248 0.03 -8.27 6.53
C GLY A 248 0.90 -9.07 5.54
N GLY A 249 2.22 -8.85 5.51
CA GLY A 249 3.13 -9.47 4.56
C GLY A 249 3.07 -8.83 3.16
N LEU A 250 3.95 -9.27 2.25
CA LEU A 250 4.10 -8.62 0.96
C LEU A 250 2.86 -8.71 0.07
N MET A 251 2.04 -9.76 0.21
CA MET A 251 0.77 -9.86 -0.52
C MET A 251 -0.24 -8.77 -0.13
N VAL A 252 -0.14 -8.22 1.08
CA VAL A 252 -0.97 -7.10 1.54
C VAL A 252 -0.24 -5.77 1.33
N HIS A 253 0.95 -5.62 1.90
CA HIS A 253 1.68 -4.36 1.88
C HIS A 253 2.17 -3.97 0.49
N LYS A 254 2.88 -4.86 -0.22
CA LYS A 254 3.49 -4.55 -1.53
C LYS A 254 2.50 -4.78 -2.65
N SER A 255 2.00 -6.00 -2.76
CA SER A 255 1.12 -6.45 -3.84
C SER A 255 -0.27 -5.83 -3.77
N GLY A 256 -0.64 -5.15 -2.68
CA GLY A 256 -1.83 -4.30 -2.64
C GLY A 256 -1.89 -3.32 -3.82
N HIS A 257 -0.77 -2.70 -4.22
CA HIS A 257 -0.72 -1.88 -5.44
C HIS A 257 -0.99 -2.67 -6.71
N HIS A 258 -0.49 -3.90 -6.79
CA HIS A 258 -0.56 -4.73 -7.99
C HIS A 258 -1.98 -5.24 -8.19
N PHE A 259 -2.63 -5.67 -7.09
CA PHE A 259 -4.02 -6.10 -7.10
C PHE A 259 -4.96 -4.93 -7.35
N ASP A 260 -4.70 -3.77 -6.76
CA ASP A 260 -5.41 -2.54 -7.10
C ASP A 260 -5.34 -2.23 -8.61
N LEU A 261 -4.14 -2.24 -9.20
CA LEU A 261 -3.96 -2.01 -10.63
C LEU A 261 -4.74 -2.99 -11.48
N VAL A 262 -4.69 -4.30 -11.18
CA VAL A 262 -5.46 -5.29 -11.94
C VAL A 262 -6.96 -5.04 -11.82
N ASN A 263 -7.47 -4.87 -10.60
CA ASN A 263 -8.89 -4.59 -10.33
C ASN A 263 -9.35 -3.35 -11.13
N TRP A 264 -8.55 -2.29 -11.08
CA TRP A 264 -8.80 -1.04 -11.78
C TRP A 264 -8.73 -1.20 -13.29
N TRP A 265 -7.70 -1.85 -13.85
CA TRP A 265 -7.54 -2.02 -15.29
C TRP A 265 -8.71 -2.76 -15.93
N ILE A 266 -9.15 -3.85 -15.32
CA ILE A 266 -10.17 -4.74 -15.88
C ILE A 266 -11.58 -4.44 -15.37
N ASP A 267 -11.74 -3.45 -14.47
CA ASP A 267 -13.01 -3.06 -13.86
C ASP A 267 -13.73 -4.25 -13.19
N ALA A 268 -13.01 -4.96 -12.31
CA ALA A 268 -13.51 -6.17 -11.68
C ALA A 268 -13.09 -6.28 -10.22
N ARG A 269 -13.87 -7.06 -9.45
CA ARG A 269 -13.59 -7.38 -8.05
C ARG A 269 -13.21 -8.85 -7.88
N PRO A 270 -12.30 -9.17 -6.94
CA PRO A 270 -11.87 -10.54 -6.69
C PRO A 270 -13.00 -11.37 -6.06
N VAL A 271 -13.02 -12.67 -6.37
CA VAL A 271 -14.03 -13.63 -5.87
C VAL A 271 -13.37 -14.78 -5.15
N THR A 272 -12.27 -15.32 -5.67
CA THR A 272 -11.58 -16.47 -5.07
C THR A 272 -10.09 -16.37 -5.35
N VAL A 273 -9.27 -16.74 -4.36
CA VAL A 273 -7.81 -16.78 -4.46
C VAL A 273 -7.30 -18.13 -3.99
N ALA A 274 -6.29 -18.65 -4.69
CA ALA A 274 -5.46 -19.74 -4.20
C ALA A 274 -3.99 -19.43 -4.51
N GLY A 275 -3.07 -19.94 -3.71
CA GLY A 275 -1.65 -19.78 -4.00
C GLY A 275 -0.72 -20.41 -2.98
N MET A 276 0.56 -20.18 -3.22
CA MET A 276 1.67 -20.61 -2.40
C MET A 276 2.64 -19.45 -2.18
N GLY A 277 3.25 -19.42 -1.01
CA GLY A 277 4.25 -18.44 -0.65
C GLY A 277 5.25 -19.05 0.32
N ARG A 278 6.50 -18.61 0.24
CA ARG A 278 7.57 -19.08 1.13
C ARG A 278 8.60 -17.98 1.34
N LEU A 279 9.42 -18.14 2.38
CA LEU A 279 10.65 -17.41 2.59
C LEU A 279 11.80 -18.23 1.98
N ALA A 280 12.16 -17.91 0.74
CA ALA A 280 13.05 -18.65 -0.14
C ALA A 280 14.50 -18.15 -0.13
N PHE A 281 14.70 -16.83 0.01
CA PHE A 281 15.99 -16.18 -0.17
C PHE A 281 16.47 -15.47 1.10
N TYR A 282 15.62 -14.67 1.72
CA TYR A 282 15.93 -13.94 2.96
C TYR A 282 15.78 -14.80 4.21
N GLY A 283 16.26 -14.29 5.34
CA GLY A 283 16.17 -14.93 6.65
C GLY A 283 17.28 -15.96 6.92
N ASP A 284 17.42 -16.33 8.19
CA ASP A 284 18.58 -17.07 8.70
C ASP A 284 18.83 -18.41 7.99
N LYS A 285 17.77 -19.21 7.80
CA LYS A 285 17.90 -20.51 7.16
C LYS A 285 18.38 -20.37 5.70
N ALA A 286 17.69 -19.55 4.90
CA ALA A 286 18.01 -19.36 3.50
C ALA A 286 19.36 -18.65 3.32
N GLY A 287 19.65 -17.65 4.15
CA GLY A 287 20.94 -16.97 4.17
C GLY A 287 22.11 -17.92 4.42
N LYS A 288 21.98 -18.88 5.36
CA LYS A 288 23.00 -19.90 5.61
C LYS A 288 23.12 -20.90 4.44
N GLU A 289 21.99 -21.34 3.91
CA GLU A 289 21.92 -22.29 2.79
C GLU A 289 22.57 -21.72 1.52
N HIS A 290 22.33 -20.44 1.24
CA HIS A 290 22.82 -19.75 0.03
C HIS A 290 24.15 -19.01 0.23
N GLY A 291 24.72 -19.01 1.44
CA GLY A 291 26.02 -18.39 1.74
C GLY A 291 26.00 -16.87 1.91
N TRP A 292 24.84 -16.26 2.17
CA TRP A 292 24.68 -14.82 2.39
C TRP A 292 24.63 -14.42 3.88
N ALA A 293 24.38 -15.36 4.78
CA ALA A 293 24.30 -15.06 6.21
C ALA A 293 25.63 -14.54 6.76
N LYS A 294 25.56 -13.40 7.46
CA LYS A 294 26.66 -12.83 8.26
C LYS A 294 26.27 -12.78 9.72
N ASP A 295 27.25 -12.89 10.62
CA ASP A 295 27.04 -12.96 12.07
C ASP A 295 26.86 -11.56 12.69
N TYR A 296 25.70 -10.94 12.42
CA TYR A 296 25.27 -9.71 13.08
C TYR A 296 23.74 -9.56 13.02
N VAL A 297 23.15 -8.83 13.96
CA VAL A 297 21.69 -8.64 14.06
C VAL A 297 21.20 -7.38 13.34
N ARG A 298 22.00 -6.31 13.37
CA ARG A 298 21.76 -5.02 12.68
C ARG A 298 23.07 -4.41 12.19
N ALA A 299 23.02 -3.58 11.15
CA ALA A 299 24.23 -3.08 10.50
C ALA A 299 25.01 -2.05 11.33
N ARG A 300 24.32 -1.17 12.07
CA ARG A 300 24.95 -0.10 12.85
C ARG A 300 25.89 -0.65 13.91
N GLY A 301 27.13 -0.18 13.90
CA GLY A 301 28.16 -0.56 14.86
C GLY A 301 28.89 -1.87 14.53
N GLU A 302 28.52 -2.55 13.44
CA GLU A 302 29.07 -3.87 13.11
C GLU A 302 30.05 -3.80 11.95
N SER A 303 31.28 -4.26 12.17
CA SER A 303 32.33 -4.24 11.14
C SER A 303 32.01 -5.17 9.97
N ALA A 304 31.34 -6.30 10.23
CA ALA A 304 30.93 -7.28 9.22
C ALA A 304 29.88 -6.74 8.23
N ALA A 305 29.14 -5.69 8.62
CA ALA A 305 28.12 -5.05 7.79
C ALA A 305 28.72 -4.14 6.71
N LYS A 306 29.95 -3.64 6.89
CA LYS A 306 30.59 -2.68 5.97
C LYS A 306 30.72 -3.21 4.54
N ASP A 307 31.04 -4.50 4.41
CA ASP A 307 31.21 -5.17 3.11
C ASP A 307 30.00 -6.08 2.79
N ASP A 308 28.85 -5.84 3.44
CA ASP A 308 27.62 -6.58 3.17
C ASP A 308 26.76 -5.82 2.14
N PRO A 309 26.55 -6.36 0.92
CA PRO A 309 25.73 -5.70 -0.08
C PRO A 309 24.25 -5.59 0.33
N PHE A 310 23.83 -6.30 1.38
CA PHE A 310 22.47 -6.19 1.93
C PHE A 310 22.38 -5.25 3.14
N ALA A 311 23.50 -4.83 3.74
CA ALA A 311 23.45 -3.89 4.86
C ALA A 311 23.00 -2.50 4.39
N ILE A 312 22.39 -1.73 5.30
CA ILE A 312 22.13 -0.31 5.10
C ILE A 312 22.84 0.45 6.23
N ILE A 313 23.61 1.45 5.87
CA ILE A 313 24.31 2.32 6.83
C ILE A 313 23.53 3.62 6.89
N LEU A 314 22.70 3.77 7.93
CA LEU A 314 21.78 4.90 8.06
C LEU A 314 22.53 6.24 8.14
N GLU A 315 23.75 6.23 8.69
CA GLU A 315 24.62 7.39 8.80
C GLU A 315 25.12 7.95 7.46
N ASP A 316 25.06 7.16 6.37
CA ASP A 316 25.48 7.61 5.04
C ASP A 316 24.41 8.47 4.34
N ASP A 317 23.18 8.52 4.88
CA ASP A 317 22.11 9.40 4.41
C ASP A 317 21.59 10.28 5.57
N GLU A 318 21.77 11.61 5.43
CA GLU A 318 21.38 12.59 6.45
C GLU A 318 19.90 12.52 6.85
N THR A 319 19.00 12.16 5.93
CA THR A 319 17.58 12.05 6.24
C THR A 319 17.32 10.78 7.04
N LEU A 320 17.85 9.64 6.59
CA LEU A 320 17.70 8.36 7.29
C LEU A 320 18.33 8.38 8.67
N LYS A 321 19.50 9.01 8.80
CA LYS A 321 20.14 9.24 10.09
C LYS A 321 19.20 9.99 11.04
N LYS A 322 18.69 11.15 10.63
CA LYS A 322 17.86 12.01 11.49
C LYS A 322 16.55 11.36 11.90
N ILE A 323 15.86 10.68 10.99
CA ILE A 323 14.53 10.12 11.29
C ILE A 323 14.58 8.67 11.80
N TYR A 324 15.71 7.98 11.73
CA TYR A 324 15.80 6.59 12.22
C TYR A 324 16.96 6.40 13.19
N ALA A 325 18.20 6.65 12.78
CA ALA A 325 19.38 6.37 13.63
C ALA A 325 19.44 7.27 14.89
N ASP A 326 19.10 8.54 14.75
CA ASP A 326 19.08 9.49 15.88
C ASP A 326 17.79 9.35 16.72
N ALA A 327 16.76 8.70 16.16
CA ALA A 327 15.45 8.54 16.77
C ALA A 327 15.29 7.26 17.60
N GLU A 328 16.14 6.25 17.38
CA GLU A 328 15.99 4.91 17.98
C GLU A 328 16.08 4.88 19.51
N GLY A 329 16.67 5.91 20.13
CA GLY A 329 16.76 6.02 21.60
C GLY A 329 15.43 6.21 22.31
N GLU A 330 14.39 6.69 21.60
CA GLU A 330 13.06 6.92 22.20
C GLU A 330 12.12 5.71 22.09
N ASP A 331 12.18 4.95 20.99
CA ASP A 331 11.23 3.87 20.70
C ASP A 331 11.86 2.49 20.44
N GLY A 332 13.19 2.39 20.39
CA GLY A 332 13.91 1.15 20.09
C GLY A 332 13.70 0.65 18.66
N TYR A 333 13.21 1.49 17.74
CA TYR A 333 12.97 1.07 16.36
C TYR A 333 14.26 1.05 15.54
N HIS A 334 14.74 -0.14 15.23
CA HIS A 334 15.92 -0.35 14.39
C HIS A 334 15.51 -0.65 12.93
N ARG A 335 15.85 0.27 12.01
CA ARG A 335 15.55 0.16 10.56
C ARG A 335 16.55 -0.67 9.78
N ASP A 336 17.75 -0.85 10.30
CA ASP A 336 18.94 -1.44 9.67
C ASP A 336 19.16 -2.90 10.07
N GLN A 337 18.10 -3.67 10.31
CA GLN A 337 18.25 -5.08 10.72
C GLN A 337 18.83 -5.91 9.58
N ASN A 338 19.61 -6.93 9.94
CA ASN A 338 20.13 -7.90 8.98
C ASN A 338 18.97 -8.69 8.35
N VAL A 339 18.87 -8.66 7.02
CA VAL A 339 17.85 -9.37 6.25
C VAL A 339 18.02 -10.89 6.25
N PHE A 340 19.15 -11.39 6.76
CA PHE A 340 19.40 -12.81 7.01
C PHE A 340 19.41 -13.14 8.51
N ALA A 341 19.04 -12.21 9.40
CA ALA A 341 18.84 -12.57 10.81
C ALA A 341 17.51 -13.34 11.02
N PRO A 342 17.39 -14.13 12.11
CA PRO A 342 16.13 -14.77 12.50
C PRO A 342 14.98 -13.78 12.69
N GLY A 343 13.74 -14.27 12.67
CA GLY A 343 12.55 -13.48 12.99
C GLY A 343 11.86 -12.82 11.80
N ILE A 344 12.10 -13.26 10.56
CA ILE A 344 11.28 -12.88 9.40
C ILE A 344 10.01 -13.75 9.40
N GLY A 345 8.85 -13.11 9.39
CA GLY A 345 7.53 -13.76 9.39
C GLY A 345 6.73 -13.56 8.09
N ILE A 346 7.39 -13.13 7.01
CA ILE A 346 6.76 -12.85 5.72
C ILE A 346 7.46 -13.64 4.61
N GLU A 347 6.76 -13.81 3.48
CA GLU A 347 7.25 -14.47 2.28
C GLU A 347 8.01 -13.50 1.36
N ASP A 348 8.92 -14.05 0.53
CA ASP A 348 9.70 -13.32 -0.49
C ASP A 348 9.57 -13.92 -1.90
N ASP A 349 8.90 -15.07 -2.02
CA ASP A 349 8.60 -15.81 -3.25
C ASP A 349 7.13 -16.27 -3.18
N MET A 350 6.25 -15.66 -3.98
CA MET A 350 4.81 -15.93 -3.91
C MET A 350 4.16 -16.04 -5.28
N ALA A 351 3.25 -17.00 -5.43
CA ALA A 351 2.42 -17.20 -6.61
C ALA A 351 0.94 -17.32 -6.22
N VAL A 352 0.04 -16.61 -6.90
CA VAL A 352 -1.41 -16.74 -6.70
C VAL A 352 -2.19 -16.78 -8.00
N LEU A 353 -3.31 -17.49 -7.94
CA LEU A 353 -4.39 -17.47 -8.90
C LEU A 353 -5.56 -16.69 -8.31
N VAL A 354 -6.14 -15.76 -9.07
CA VAL A 354 -7.32 -14.98 -8.65
C VAL A 354 -8.42 -15.15 -9.69
N GLN A 355 -9.63 -15.45 -9.24
CA GLN A 355 -10.84 -15.39 -10.06
C GLN A 355 -11.60 -14.10 -9.76
N TYR A 356 -12.09 -13.45 -10.81
CA TYR A 356 -12.86 -12.21 -10.74
C TYR A 356 -14.35 -12.42 -11.04
N ASN A 357 -15.19 -11.48 -10.59
CA ASN A 357 -16.64 -11.52 -10.81
C ASN A 357 -17.06 -11.46 -12.29
N THR A 358 -16.19 -10.96 -13.17
CA THR A 358 -16.41 -10.90 -14.62
C THR A 358 -16.15 -12.24 -15.33
N GLY A 359 -15.63 -13.23 -14.60
CA GLY A 359 -15.12 -14.50 -15.11
C GLY A 359 -13.65 -14.47 -15.53
N ALA A 360 -12.99 -13.31 -15.51
CA ALA A 360 -11.56 -13.20 -15.80
C ALA A 360 -10.71 -13.86 -14.70
N THR A 361 -9.54 -14.36 -15.07
CA THR A 361 -8.57 -14.96 -14.13
C THR A 361 -7.22 -14.26 -14.17
N LEU A 362 -6.56 -14.12 -13.02
CA LEU A 362 -5.18 -13.64 -12.91
C LEU A 362 -4.26 -14.79 -12.48
N SER A 363 -3.11 -14.92 -13.13
CA SER A 363 -1.93 -15.62 -12.62
C SER A 363 -0.87 -14.60 -12.24
N TYR A 364 -0.52 -14.54 -10.96
CA TYR A 364 0.39 -13.54 -10.40
C TYR A 364 1.60 -14.21 -9.74
N HIS A 365 2.79 -13.63 -9.92
CA HIS A 365 4.01 -13.99 -9.19
C HIS A 365 4.74 -12.74 -8.68
N LEU A 366 5.25 -12.79 -7.45
CA LEU A 366 6.18 -11.81 -6.89
C LEU A 366 7.46 -12.49 -6.45
N THR A 367 8.58 -12.04 -7.01
CA THR A 367 9.94 -12.38 -6.58
C THR A 367 10.56 -11.17 -5.91
N ALA A 368 10.97 -11.27 -4.64
CA ALA A 368 11.53 -10.14 -3.90
C ALA A 368 13.08 -10.09 -3.87
N TYR A 369 13.75 -10.87 -4.72
CA TYR A 369 15.22 -11.05 -4.70
C TYR A 369 15.80 -11.19 -6.12
N SER A 370 15.19 -10.50 -7.09
CA SER A 370 15.60 -10.51 -8.50
C SER A 370 16.93 -9.76 -8.69
N PRO A 371 17.74 -10.08 -9.71
CA PRO A 371 18.90 -9.27 -10.07
C PRO A 371 18.56 -7.90 -10.70
N TRP A 372 17.30 -7.69 -11.08
CA TRP A 372 16.78 -6.48 -11.71
C TRP A 372 15.37 -6.16 -11.19
N GLU A 373 14.94 -4.90 -11.31
CA GLU A 373 13.64 -4.46 -10.83
C GLU A 373 12.72 -4.08 -11.99
N GLY A 374 11.49 -4.58 -11.93
CA GLY A 374 10.44 -4.28 -12.91
C GLY A 374 9.37 -5.37 -12.95
N TYR A 375 8.57 -5.36 -13.99
CA TYR A 375 7.41 -6.24 -14.10
C TYR A 375 6.89 -6.37 -15.52
N ARG A 376 6.10 -7.43 -15.72
CA ARG A 376 5.39 -7.72 -16.97
C ARG A 376 3.94 -8.02 -16.68
N VAL A 377 3.05 -7.41 -17.47
CA VAL A 377 1.61 -7.67 -17.40
C VAL A 377 1.09 -7.97 -18.79
N MET A 378 0.34 -9.06 -18.93
CA MET A 378 -0.25 -9.43 -20.20
C MET A 378 -1.73 -9.74 -20.04
N PHE A 379 -2.56 -9.03 -20.82
CA PHE A 379 -4.01 -9.15 -20.83
C PHE A 379 -4.44 -9.88 -22.10
N ASN A 380 -5.06 -11.04 -21.94
CA ASN A 380 -5.67 -11.78 -23.03
C ASN A 380 -7.15 -11.40 -23.10
N GLY A 381 -7.55 -10.81 -24.21
CA GLY A 381 -8.94 -10.45 -24.47
C GLY A 381 -9.55 -11.23 -25.62
N SER A 382 -10.88 -11.15 -25.75
CA SER A 382 -11.64 -11.86 -26.77
C SER A 382 -11.27 -11.47 -28.21
N HIS A 383 -10.64 -10.31 -28.43
CA HIS A 383 -10.25 -9.79 -29.76
C HIS A 383 -8.74 -9.51 -29.89
N GLY A 384 -7.92 -9.86 -28.89
CA GLY A 384 -6.48 -9.61 -28.96
C GLY A 384 -5.77 -9.69 -27.62
N ARG A 385 -4.54 -9.19 -27.59
CA ARG A 385 -3.66 -9.18 -26.42
C ARG A 385 -3.01 -7.82 -26.23
N LEU A 386 -2.89 -7.40 -24.98
CA LEU A 386 -2.14 -6.21 -24.58
C LEU A 386 -1.02 -6.65 -23.64
N GLU A 387 0.20 -6.14 -23.86
CA GLU A 387 1.37 -6.43 -23.06
C GLU A 387 1.99 -5.13 -22.56
N LEU A 388 2.32 -5.10 -21.28
CA LEU A 388 3.10 -4.07 -20.61
C LEU A 388 4.38 -4.72 -20.10
N GLU A 389 5.53 -4.15 -20.43
CA GLU A 389 6.81 -4.44 -19.76
C GLU A 389 7.36 -3.14 -19.21
N VAL A 390 7.77 -3.17 -17.95
CA VAL A 390 8.47 -2.07 -17.29
C VAL A 390 9.74 -2.62 -16.65
N VAL A 391 10.86 -2.01 -17.00
CA VAL A 391 12.17 -2.24 -16.41
C VAL A 391 12.53 -0.97 -15.65
N GLU A 392 12.47 -1.00 -14.33
CA GLU A 392 12.78 0.16 -13.49
C GLU A 392 14.29 0.28 -13.28
N SER A 393 14.95 -0.85 -13.02
CA SER A 393 16.41 -0.96 -13.00
C SER A 393 16.84 -2.24 -13.71
N THR A 394 17.80 -2.11 -14.63
CA THR A 394 18.28 -3.24 -15.43
C THR A 394 19.17 -4.21 -14.64
N HIS A 395 19.84 -3.72 -13.59
CA HIS A 395 20.71 -4.52 -12.71
C HIS A 395 21.12 -3.71 -11.48
N ARG A 396 21.56 -4.43 -10.44
CA ARG A 396 22.20 -3.87 -9.25
C ARG A 396 23.65 -4.28 -9.11
N THR A 397 24.49 -3.35 -8.64
CA THR A 397 25.86 -3.63 -8.21
C THR A 397 25.97 -3.48 -6.70
N ALA A 398 26.84 -4.26 -6.07
CA ALA A 398 27.09 -4.19 -4.62
C ALA A 398 27.57 -2.79 -4.16
N SER A 399 28.13 -2.00 -5.08
CA SER A 399 28.63 -0.65 -4.85
C SER A 399 27.62 0.46 -5.16
N ASP A 400 26.36 0.14 -5.52
CA ASP A 400 25.40 1.16 -5.88
C ASP A 400 25.12 2.10 -4.68
N PRO A 401 25.08 3.43 -4.86
CA PRO A 401 24.87 4.38 -3.76
C PRO A 401 23.46 4.30 -3.14
N LEU A 402 22.48 3.73 -3.86
CA LEU A 402 21.14 3.50 -3.29
C LEU A 402 21.08 2.27 -2.38
N THR A 403 22.08 1.38 -2.45
CA THR A 403 22.24 0.25 -1.52
C THR A 403 22.52 0.78 -0.10
N THR A 404 23.24 1.89 0.00
CA THR A 404 23.62 2.53 1.27
C THR A 404 22.65 3.63 1.71
N GLY A 405 22.03 4.36 0.76
CA GLY A 405 21.18 5.52 1.07
C GLY A 405 19.70 5.25 1.39
N GLY A 406 19.23 3.99 1.30
CA GLY A 406 17.88 3.55 1.72
C GLY A 406 16.67 4.35 1.21
N GLN A 407 16.82 5.14 0.15
CA GLN A 407 15.73 5.88 -0.49
C GLN A 407 14.97 4.99 -1.47
N ILE A 408 14.24 4.02 -0.94
CA ILE A 408 13.44 3.09 -1.76
C ILE A 408 12.08 3.69 -2.17
N HIS A 409 11.78 4.90 -1.67
CA HIS A 409 10.62 5.71 -2.07
C HIS A 409 11.00 7.18 -2.33
N GLY A 410 12.24 7.41 -2.78
CA GLY A 410 12.77 8.74 -3.08
C GLY A 410 12.38 9.23 -4.48
N THR A 411 12.60 10.53 -4.72
CA THR A 411 12.36 11.20 -6.02
C THR A 411 13.51 11.00 -7.01
N ALA A 412 14.54 10.23 -6.65
CA ALA A 412 15.73 9.99 -7.46
C ALA A 412 15.54 8.75 -8.35
N ALA A 413 15.98 8.83 -9.60
CA ALA A 413 15.98 7.68 -10.51
C ALA A 413 16.87 6.55 -9.96
N LEU A 414 16.44 5.31 -10.14
CA LEU A 414 17.29 4.15 -9.83
C LEU A 414 18.56 4.17 -10.71
N PRO A 415 19.70 3.67 -10.21
CA PRO A 415 20.87 3.42 -11.03
C PRO A 415 20.50 2.43 -12.14
N ASN A 416 21.07 2.66 -13.33
CA ASN A 416 20.84 1.86 -14.53
C ASN A 416 19.36 1.83 -14.95
N PRO A 417 18.75 3.02 -15.21
CA PRO A 417 17.34 3.14 -15.54
C PRO A 417 16.99 2.26 -16.75
N GLY A 418 15.87 1.56 -16.67
CA GLY A 418 15.36 0.75 -17.77
C GLY A 418 14.34 1.48 -18.64
N HIS A 419 13.48 0.71 -19.30
CA HIS A 419 12.48 1.17 -20.25
C HIS A 419 11.07 0.71 -19.89
N ALA A 420 10.06 1.39 -20.45
CA ALA A 420 8.69 0.90 -20.48
C ALA A 420 8.25 0.65 -21.93
N SER A 421 7.50 -0.43 -22.16
CA SER A 421 6.91 -0.72 -23.47
C SER A 421 5.48 -1.23 -23.34
N VAL A 422 4.62 -0.75 -24.24
CA VAL A 422 3.22 -1.20 -24.35
C VAL A 422 3.00 -1.71 -25.76
N LYS A 423 2.51 -2.94 -25.90
CA LYS A 423 2.28 -3.59 -27.19
C LYS A 423 0.86 -4.15 -27.25
N VAL A 424 0.12 -3.80 -28.29
CA VAL A 424 -1.21 -4.36 -28.56
C VAL A 424 -1.16 -5.21 -29.82
N GLN A 425 -1.82 -6.36 -29.81
CA GLN A 425 -1.97 -7.21 -30.97
C GLN A 425 -3.40 -7.72 -31.06
N ARG A 426 -4.13 -7.29 -32.10
CA ARG A 426 -5.46 -7.83 -32.39
C ARG A 426 -5.34 -9.17 -33.08
N LEU A 427 -6.38 -10.00 -32.97
CA LEU A 427 -6.42 -11.28 -33.69
C LEU A 427 -6.23 -11.04 -35.20
N TRP A 428 -5.34 -11.83 -35.80
CA TRP A 428 -4.99 -11.80 -37.23
C TRP A 428 -4.34 -10.50 -37.73
N GLU A 429 -3.93 -9.61 -36.84
CA GLU A 429 -3.21 -8.38 -37.18
C GLU A 429 -1.75 -8.43 -36.66
N PRO A 430 -0.81 -7.71 -37.31
CA PRO A 430 0.51 -7.49 -36.75
C PRO A 430 0.45 -6.75 -35.41
N ALA A 431 1.41 -7.03 -34.52
CA ALA A 431 1.53 -6.30 -33.26
C ALA A 431 1.90 -4.82 -33.49
N GLN A 432 1.36 -3.95 -32.66
CA GLN A 432 1.61 -2.51 -32.67
C GLN A 432 2.19 -2.09 -31.32
N VAL A 433 3.32 -1.39 -31.34
CA VAL A 433 3.86 -0.74 -30.15
C VAL A 433 3.12 0.58 -29.98
N ILE A 434 2.55 0.79 -28.79
CA ILE A 434 1.92 2.05 -28.42
C ILE A 434 3.02 2.94 -27.84
N PRO A 435 3.22 4.17 -28.36
CA PRO A 435 4.18 5.10 -27.79
C PRO A 435 3.88 5.36 -26.32
N VAL A 436 4.94 5.36 -25.50
CA VAL A 436 4.87 5.60 -24.05
C VAL A 436 5.66 6.86 -23.74
N GLU A 437 5.03 7.81 -23.07
CA GLU A 437 5.70 8.95 -22.45
C GLU A 437 5.79 8.68 -20.94
N TYR A 438 6.99 8.69 -20.38
CA TYR A 438 7.20 8.49 -18.93
C TYR A 438 8.44 9.24 -18.43
N GLU A 439 8.41 9.65 -17.17
CA GLU A 439 9.54 10.24 -16.46
C GLU A 439 10.30 9.15 -15.67
N HIS A 440 11.61 9.29 -15.51
CA HIS A 440 12.43 8.28 -14.80
C HIS A 440 12.44 8.46 -13.26
N GLY A 441 11.69 9.45 -12.72
CA GLY A 441 11.52 9.70 -11.28
C GLY A 441 10.07 9.59 -10.81
N ASP A 442 9.83 9.65 -9.49
CA ASP A 442 8.50 9.75 -8.87
C ASP A 442 7.48 8.69 -9.31
N HIS A 443 7.91 7.43 -9.39
CA HIS A 443 7.08 6.32 -9.90
C HIS A 443 6.52 6.59 -11.30
N GLY A 444 7.33 7.16 -12.19
CA GLY A 444 6.91 7.52 -13.56
C GLY A 444 6.16 8.85 -13.65
N GLY A 445 6.34 9.77 -12.69
CA GLY A 445 5.56 11.00 -12.54
C GLY A 445 4.20 10.82 -11.83
N GLY A 446 3.93 9.62 -11.31
CA GLY A 446 2.66 9.26 -10.65
C GLY A 446 2.43 10.05 -9.36
N ASP A 447 3.46 10.28 -8.55
CA ASP A 447 3.30 10.99 -7.27
C ASP A 447 2.94 12.47 -7.48
N LYS A 448 3.58 13.16 -8.43
CA LYS A 448 3.25 14.55 -8.78
C LYS A 448 1.80 14.66 -9.27
N ARG A 449 1.38 13.76 -10.16
CA ARG A 449 0.01 13.72 -10.69
C ARG A 449 -1.00 13.41 -9.57
N MET A 450 -0.69 12.46 -8.69
CA MET A 450 -1.51 12.12 -7.53
C MET A 450 -1.69 13.33 -6.61
N LEU A 451 -0.60 14.01 -6.22
CA LEU A 451 -0.69 15.19 -5.34
C LEU A 451 -1.53 16.30 -5.96
N ASN A 452 -1.48 16.49 -7.28
CA ASN A 452 -2.32 17.45 -8.00
C ASN A 452 -3.81 17.07 -7.97
N VAL A 453 -4.13 15.78 -8.10
CA VAL A 453 -5.52 15.30 -7.97
C VAL A 453 -6.01 15.41 -6.53
N LEU A 454 -5.17 15.01 -5.57
CA LEU A 454 -5.54 14.96 -4.15
C LEU A 454 -5.71 16.36 -3.56
N PHE A 455 -4.75 17.26 -3.76
CA PHE A 455 -4.71 18.56 -3.08
C PHE A 455 -4.97 19.76 -4.01
N GLY A 456 -5.23 19.51 -5.29
CA GLY A 456 -5.38 20.54 -6.32
C GLY A 456 -4.05 20.88 -7.01
N PRO A 457 -4.08 21.62 -8.14
CA PRO A 457 -2.88 21.99 -8.88
C PRO A 457 -2.01 23.00 -8.10
N LEU A 458 -0.74 23.10 -8.48
CA LEU A 458 0.13 24.16 -7.98
C LEU A 458 -0.30 25.54 -8.52
N PRO A 459 0.05 26.65 -7.83
CA PRO A 459 -0.26 27.99 -8.29
C PRO A 459 0.24 28.26 -9.71
N GLY A 460 -0.66 28.68 -10.60
CA GLY A 460 -0.34 28.97 -12.00
C GLY A 460 -0.23 27.76 -12.92
N GLU A 461 -0.37 26.53 -12.40
CA GLU A 461 -0.44 25.34 -13.23
C GLU A 461 -1.90 25.05 -13.64
N THR A 462 -2.13 24.90 -14.95
CA THR A 462 -3.34 24.23 -15.46
C THR A 462 -3.06 22.75 -15.55
N PHE A 463 -3.79 21.96 -14.78
CA PHE A 463 -3.62 20.52 -14.77
C PHE A 463 -4.81 19.86 -15.46
N ASP A 464 -4.57 19.19 -16.59
CA ASP A 464 -5.55 18.26 -17.14
C ASP A 464 -5.63 17.07 -16.20
N THR A 465 -6.66 17.05 -15.36
CA THR A 465 -6.93 15.91 -14.50
C THR A 465 -7.25 14.65 -15.31
N GLY A 466 -7.43 14.72 -16.62
CA GLY A 466 -7.83 13.59 -17.47
C GLY A 466 -9.05 12.86 -16.90
N ASP A 467 -9.16 11.57 -17.21
CA ASP A 467 -10.07 10.68 -16.49
C ASP A 467 -9.63 10.48 -15.02
N ALA A 468 -8.48 11.01 -14.56
CA ALA A 468 -7.97 10.87 -13.19
C ALA A 468 -8.83 11.55 -12.11
N SER A 469 -9.68 12.51 -12.48
CA SER A 469 -10.75 13.03 -11.60
C SER A 469 -11.85 12.00 -11.29
N LYS A 470 -11.89 10.86 -12.00
CA LYS A 470 -12.78 9.71 -11.73
C LYS A 470 -12.04 8.52 -11.06
N GLN A 471 -10.81 8.69 -10.56
CA GLN A 471 -9.87 7.57 -10.34
C GLN A 471 -9.17 7.49 -8.97
N SER A 472 -9.42 8.43 -8.05
CA SER A 472 -8.91 8.26 -6.68
C SER A 472 -9.53 7.03 -6.04
N ALA A 473 -8.69 6.17 -5.47
CA ALA A 473 -9.14 4.94 -4.85
C ALA A 473 -9.80 5.21 -3.50
N ASP A 474 -10.97 4.62 -3.29
CA ASP A 474 -11.74 4.74 -2.05
C ASP A 474 -11.57 3.53 -1.11
N GLU A 475 -12.38 3.47 -0.06
CA GLU A 475 -12.44 2.33 0.86
C GLU A 475 -12.78 1.00 0.17
N ARG A 476 -13.55 1.00 -0.93
CA ARG A 476 -13.94 -0.22 -1.65
C ARG A 476 -12.77 -0.75 -2.46
N ASP A 477 -12.11 0.14 -3.19
CA ASP A 477 -10.88 -0.16 -3.92
C ASP A 477 -9.79 -0.71 -2.96
N GLY A 478 -9.59 -0.01 -1.84
CA GLY A 478 -8.71 -0.45 -0.76
C GLY A 478 -9.05 -1.83 -0.23
N THR A 479 -10.34 -2.11 -0.04
CA THR A 479 -10.83 -3.41 0.43
C THR A 479 -10.60 -4.52 -0.58
N TYR A 480 -10.90 -4.31 -1.87
CA TYR A 480 -10.71 -5.34 -2.89
C TYR A 480 -9.22 -5.69 -3.07
N ALA A 481 -8.33 -4.70 -3.06
CA ALA A 481 -6.90 -4.95 -3.09
C ALA A 481 -6.41 -5.70 -1.84
N LEU A 482 -6.83 -5.27 -0.66
CA LEU A 482 -6.53 -5.92 0.62
C LEU A 482 -7.02 -7.37 0.65
N ALA A 483 -8.24 -7.62 0.18
CA ALA A 483 -8.86 -8.94 0.21
C ALA A 483 -8.07 -9.97 -0.58
N VAL A 484 -7.50 -9.62 -1.74
CA VAL A 484 -6.63 -10.54 -2.49
C VAL A 484 -5.43 -10.98 -1.63
N GLY A 485 -4.77 -10.02 -0.98
CA GLY A 485 -3.63 -10.29 -0.10
C GLY A 485 -3.99 -11.15 1.12
N LEU A 486 -5.15 -10.88 1.76
CA LEU A 486 -5.62 -11.65 2.91
C LEU A 486 -6.03 -13.07 2.54
N MET A 487 -6.76 -13.25 1.43
CA MET A 487 -7.11 -14.58 0.92
C MET A 487 -5.87 -15.37 0.50
N ALA A 488 -4.86 -14.71 -0.10
CA ALA A 488 -3.58 -15.34 -0.43
C ALA A 488 -2.88 -15.84 0.84
N ASN A 489 -2.76 -15.00 1.87
CA ASN A 489 -2.18 -15.39 3.15
C ASN A 489 -2.87 -16.60 3.78
N GLU A 490 -4.20 -16.65 3.71
CA GLU A 490 -4.97 -17.78 4.24
C GLU A 490 -4.80 -19.04 3.37
N SER A 491 -4.72 -18.89 2.05
CA SER A 491 -4.39 -19.99 1.14
C SER A 491 -2.99 -20.56 1.41
N PHE A 492 -1.99 -19.72 1.71
CA PHE A 492 -0.63 -20.19 2.00
C PHE A 492 -0.60 -21.08 3.24
N LYS A 493 -1.41 -20.75 4.25
CA LYS A 493 -1.53 -21.52 5.49
C LYS A 493 -2.31 -22.84 5.30
N THR A 494 -3.40 -22.78 4.54
CA THR A 494 -4.38 -23.88 4.48
C THR A 494 -4.23 -24.79 3.28
N GLY A 495 -3.55 -24.33 2.22
CA GLY A 495 -3.48 -25.00 0.92
C GLY A 495 -4.81 -25.02 0.15
N LYS A 496 -5.79 -24.18 0.54
CA LYS A 496 -7.15 -24.17 -0.02
C LYS A 496 -7.42 -22.91 -0.82
N PHE A 497 -8.40 -23.01 -1.72
CA PHE A 497 -9.05 -21.83 -2.30
C PHE A 497 -9.82 -21.08 -1.20
N VAL A 498 -9.65 -19.76 -1.16
CA VAL A 498 -10.31 -18.86 -0.20
C VAL A 498 -11.18 -17.89 -0.99
N THR A 499 -12.41 -17.69 -0.53
CA THR A 499 -13.41 -16.87 -1.22
C THR A 499 -13.55 -15.49 -0.57
N PHE A 500 -13.89 -14.47 -1.36
CA PHE A 500 -14.12 -13.13 -0.84
C PHE A 500 -15.27 -13.12 0.19
N GLU A 501 -16.31 -13.91 -0.07
CA GLU A 501 -17.44 -14.08 0.85
C GLU A 501 -17.00 -14.60 2.23
N SER A 502 -16.02 -15.51 2.28
CA SER A 502 -15.51 -16.04 3.56
C SER A 502 -14.85 -15.00 4.46
N LEU A 503 -14.49 -13.81 3.93
CA LEU A 503 -13.98 -12.71 4.73
C LEU A 503 -15.09 -11.96 5.48
N GLY A 504 -16.35 -12.06 5.06
CA GLY A 504 -17.48 -11.40 5.72
C GLY A 504 -17.35 -9.87 5.77
N LEU A 505 -16.97 -9.24 4.64
CA LEU A 505 -16.79 -7.79 4.52
C LEU A 505 -18.01 -7.04 3.93
N GLY A 506 -18.91 -7.73 3.22
CA GLY A 506 -20.26 -7.22 2.91
C GLY A 506 -20.36 -6.02 1.94
N ILE A 507 -19.47 -5.90 0.95
CA ILE A 507 -19.38 -4.74 0.01
C ILE A 507 -19.40 -5.06 -1.49
#